data_AF-W2F1K2-F1
#
_entry.id   AF-W2F1K2-F1
#
_cell.length_a   1.000
_cell.length_b   1.000
_cell.length_c   1.000
_cell.angle_alpha   90.00
_cell.angle_beta   90.00
_cell.angle_gamma   90.00
#
_symmetry.space_group_name_H-M   'P 1'
#
loop_
_entity.id
_entity.type
_entity.pdbx_description
1 polymer ?
#
loop_
_entity_poly.entity_id
_entity_poly.type
_entity_poly.pdbx_seq_one_letter_code
_entity_poly.pdbx_strand_id
1 'polypeptide(L)' 'MYPSRGNVEFHLGTGLPGDATSVVLLYLALNWLILERLTLPEVIPGERVDELVAEAVRRIVPG' A
#
# COMPACT_ATOMS: atom_id res chain seq x y z
N MET A 1 0.66 8.35 -10.52
CA MET A 1 -0.19 9.35 -9.81
C MET A 1 0.26 9.38 -8.35
N TYR A 2 0.18 10.49 -7.62
CA TYR A 2 0.49 10.59 -6.18
C TYR A 2 -0.83 10.51 -5.39
N PRO A 3 -0.90 10.00 -4.14
CA PRO A 3 -2.16 10.00 -3.41
C PRO A 3 -2.66 11.44 -3.27
N SER A 4 -3.97 11.63 -3.45
CA SER A 4 -4.56 12.95 -3.32
C SER A 4 -4.45 13.43 -1.87
N ARG A 5 -4.44 14.74 -1.66
CA ARG A 5 -4.52 15.32 -0.31
C ARG A 5 -5.75 14.79 0.45
N GLY A 6 -6.86 14.56 -0.26
CA GLY A 6 -8.09 13.99 0.30
C GLY A 6 -7.92 12.56 0.83
N ASN A 7 -7.11 11.72 0.19
CA ASN A 7 -6.85 10.36 0.70
C ASN A 7 -6.06 10.40 2.01
N VAL A 8 -5.10 11.31 2.11
CA VAL A 8 -4.31 11.50 3.33
C VAL A 8 -5.19 12.07 4.45
N GLU A 9 -5.98 13.10 4.18
CA GLU A 9 -6.88 13.71 5.16
C GLU A 9 -7.94 12.71 5.66
N PHE A 10 -8.47 11.88 4.75
CA PHE A 10 -9.39 10.82 5.11
C PHE A 10 -8.74 9.82 6.08
N HIS A 11 -7.56 9.29 5.74
CA HIS A 11 -6.83 8.35 6.61
C HIS A 11 -6.60 8.93 8.01
N LEU A 12 -6.06 10.14 8.08
CA LEU A 12 -5.81 10.81 9.37
C LEU A 12 -7.10 11.05 10.16
N GLY A 13 -8.21 11.33 9.49
CA GLY A 13 -9.53 11.48 10.12
C GLY A 13 -10.11 10.19 10.70
N THR A 14 -9.63 9.01 10.30
CA THR A 14 -10.12 7.72 10.81
C THR A 14 -9.57 7.32 12.18
N GLY A 15 -8.47 7.94 12.61
CA GLY A 15 -7.76 7.53 13.84
C GLY A 15 -7.05 6.18 13.74
N LEU A 16 -6.97 5.57 12.55
CA LEU A 16 -6.16 4.38 12.32
C LEU A 16 -4.66 4.72 12.43
N PRO A 17 -3.81 3.75 12.81
CA PRO A 17 -2.37 3.98 12.90
C PRO A 17 -1.76 4.35 11.54
N GLY A 18 -0.59 5.02 11.60
CA GLY A 18 0.13 5.51 10.43
C GLY A 18 -0.18 6.96 10.09
N ASP A 19 0.85 7.65 9.59
CA ASP A 19 0.80 9.08 9.26
C ASP A 19 0.63 9.30 7.74
N ALA A 20 0.74 10.55 7.30
CA ALA A 20 0.70 10.89 5.88
C ALA A 20 1.78 10.15 5.06
N THR A 21 2.94 9.90 5.66
CA THR A 21 4.04 9.17 5.02
C THR A 21 3.67 7.70 4.84
N SER A 22 3.07 7.06 5.85
CA SER A 22 2.57 5.68 5.75
C SER A 22 1.58 5.53 4.60
N VAL A 23 0.66 6.49 4.41
CA VAL A 23 -0.31 6.48 3.29
C VAL A 23 0.41 6.54 1.94
N VAL A 24 1.40 7.42 1.80
CA VAL A 24 2.17 7.57 0.55
C VAL A 24 2.97 6.32 0.23
N LEU A 25 3.65 5.75 1.22
CA LEU A 25 4.44 4.53 1.04
C LEU A 25 3.57 3.33 0.66
N LEU A 26 2.44 3.14 1.35
CA LEU A 26 1.47 2.09 0.98
C LEU A 26 0.94 2.28 -0.43
N TYR A 27 0.55 3.51 -0.78
CA TYR A 27 0.08 3.83 -2.11
C TYR A 27 1.12 3.48 -3.19
N LEU A 28 2.39 3.82 -2.98
CA LEU A 28 3.46 3.52 -3.95
C LEU A 28 3.71 2.02 -4.05
N ALA A 29 3.83 1.33 -2.91
CA ALA A 29 4.08 -0.11 -2.86
C ALA A 29 2.96 -0.91 -3.51
N LEU A 30 1.70 -0.62 -3.17
CA LEU A 30 0.55 -1.34 -3.70
C LEU A 30 0.33 -1.05 -5.18
N ASN A 31 0.55 0.17 -5.65
CA ASN A 31 0.48 0.45 -7.09
C ASN A 31 1.55 -0.29 -7.88
N TRP A 32 2.78 -0.40 -7.36
CA TRP A 32 3.80 -1.21 -8.01
C TRP A 32 3.41 -2.68 -8.04
N LEU A 33 2.89 -3.22 -6.93
CA LEU A 33 2.42 -4.61 -6.86
C LEU A 33 1.28 -4.91 -7.83
N ILE A 34 0.34 -3.97 -8.00
CA ILE A 34 -0.74 -4.06 -8.99
C ILE A 34 -0.16 -4.05 -10.41
N LEU A 35 0.73 -3.09 -10.71
CA LEU A 35 1.35 -3.00 -12.03
C LEU A 35 2.12 -4.28 -12.38
N GLU A 36 2.94 -4.79 -11.46
CA GLU A 36 3.70 -6.02 -11.63
C GLU A 36 2.78 -7.21 -11.92
N ARG A 37 1.66 -7.35 -11.19
CA ARG A 37 0.68 -8.43 -11.43
C ARG A 37 -0.04 -8.31 -12.76
N LEU A 38 -0.20 -7.10 -13.29
CA LEU A 38 -0.84 -6.86 -14.58
C LEU A 38 0.13 -7.07 -15.75
N THR A 39 1.42 -6.79 -15.57
CA THR A 39 2.41 -6.88 -16.67
C THR A 39 3.22 -8.17 -16.66
N LEU A 40 3.46 -8.76 -15.48
CA LEU A 40 4.34 -9.91 -15.26
C LEU A 40 3.75 -10.88 -14.21
N PRO A 41 2.53 -11.42 -14.44
CA PRO A 41 1.81 -12.24 -13.45
C PRO A 41 2.55 -13.51 -12.99
N GLU A 42 3.48 -14.01 -13.80
CA GLU A 42 4.33 -15.16 -13.51
C GLU A 42 5.45 -14.87 -12.51
N VAL A 43 5.87 -13.61 -12.36
CA VAL A 43 6.95 -13.21 -11.44
C VAL A 43 6.47 -13.21 -9.99
N ILE A 44 5.22 -12.77 -9.77
CA ILE A 44 4.57 -12.76 -8.45
C ILE A 44 3.28 -13.57 -8.53
N PRO A 45 3.28 -14.82 -8.02
CA PRO A 45 2.07 -15.63 -7.91
C PRO A 45 1.01 -14.95 -7.04
N GLY A 46 -0.27 -15.22 -7.31
CA GLY A 46 -1.39 -14.59 -6.61
C GLY A 46 -1.36 -14.79 -5.09
N GLU A 47 -1.05 -16.00 -4.64
CA GLU A 47 -0.89 -16.34 -3.21
C GLU A 47 0.17 -15.49 -2.49
N ARG A 48 1.23 -15.08 -3.21
CA ARG A 48 2.30 -14.24 -2.66
C ARG A 48 1.91 -12.77 -2.56
N VAL A 49 0.90 -12.33 -3.31
CA VAL A 49 0.39 -10.94 -3.25
C VAL A 49 -0.19 -10.66 -1.87
N ASP A 50 -1.03 -11.56 -1.36
CA ASP A 50 -1.71 -11.36 -0.07
C ASP A 50 -0.69 -11.26 1.08
N GLU A 51 0.34 -12.10 1.06
CA GLU A 51 1.45 -12.06 2.03
C GLU A 51 2.22 -10.74 1.96
N LEU A 52 2.53 -10.27 0.74
CA LEU A 52 3.26 -9.01 0.53
C LEU A 52 2.44 -7.80 0.97
N VAL A 53 1.13 -7.79 0.72
CA VAL A 53 0.23 -6.73 1.20
C VAL A 53 0.22 -6.69 2.73
N ALA A 54 0.03 -7.84 3.38
CA ALA A 54 0.01 -7.91 4.83
C ALA A 54 1.34 -7.44 5.45
N GLU A 55 2.46 -7.81 4.84
CA GLU A 55 3.78 -7.43 5.32
C GLU A 55 4.13 -5.96 5.04
N ALA A 56 3.67 -5.40 3.92
CA ALA A 56 3.79 -3.98 3.64
C ALA A 56 3.06 -3.15 4.71
N VAL A 57 1.82 -3.53 5.07
CA VAL A 57 1.07 -2.86 6.14
C VAL A 57 1.81 -2.95 7.47
N ARG A 58 2.22 -4.15 7.90
CA ARG A 58 2.93 -4.35 9.18
C ARG A 58 4.22 -3.53 9.30
N ARG A 59 4.93 -3.31 8.19
CA ARG A 59 6.22 -2.60 8.19
C ARG A 59 6.10 -1.10 8.01
N ILE A 60 5.10 -0.63 7.27
CA ILE A 60 4.95 0.78 6.89
C ILE A 60 4.05 1.54 7.88
N VAL A 61 3.08 0.83 8.48
CA VAL A 61 2.17 1.41 9.45
C VAL A 61 2.71 1.09 10.85
N PRO A 62 3.24 2.08 11.58
CA PRO A 62 3.60 1.88 12.99
C PRO A 62 2.34 1.55 13.79
N GLY A 63 2.44 0.56 14.66
CA GLY A 63 1.36 0.14 15.59
C GLY A 63 1.21 1.07 16.78
#